data_AF-A0A954KXD4-F1
#
_entry.id   AF-A0A954KXD4-F1
#
_cell.length_a   1.000
_cell.length_b   1.000
_cell.length_c   1.000
_cell.angle_alpha   90.00
_cell.angle_beta   90.00
_cell.angle_gamma   90.00
#
_symmetry.space_group_name_H-M   'P 1'
#
loop_
_entity.id
_entity.type
_entity.pdbx_description
1 polymer ?
#
loop_
_entity_poly.entity_id
_entity_poly.type
_entity_poly.pdbx_seq_one_letter_code
_entity_poly.pdbx_strand_id
1 'polypeptide(L)'
;WCGPAEKVDLYRPKLHYDWHWDFNTGNGDMGNQGIHQMDIARWFLGEQELSPRVMSIGGRLGYDDAGNTPNTQVVYHGYEAAPLIFETRGLPSKDLDWKNGMDNYRGSQIGVIVQCEEGYVVVPSYTGATAYDNDGNVVQAWKGGGDHFGNFLSGVRTKKLEDLNGEILEGHLSSALCHTGAISHRIGQLQTGAQAAAEAKGNDLLADSFSRMVDHLGANGVAIDSPSITVGPWLEMDPKTERFIGNDAANELLTRPYREGYVVPSAT
;
A
#
# COMPACT_ATOMS: atom_id res chain seq x y z
N TRP A 1 -13.69 19.81 -10.58
CA TRP A 1 -12.87 20.46 -9.53
C TRP A 1 -11.76 19.48 -9.16
N CYS A 2 -10.48 19.89 -9.16
CA CYS A 2 -9.31 19.03 -8.89
C CYS A 2 -8.52 19.43 -7.62
N GLY A 3 -9.08 20.35 -6.81
CA GLY A 3 -8.45 20.79 -5.56
C GLY A 3 -6.98 21.25 -5.75
N PRO A 4 -6.04 20.76 -4.92
CA PRO A 4 -4.61 21.12 -4.97
C PRO A 4 -3.83 20.57 -6.17
N ALA A 5 -4.37 19.57 -6.88
CA ALA A 5 -3.70 18.92 -8.00
C ALA A 5 -3.54 19.87 -9.21
N GLU A 6 -2.61 19.52 -10.10
CA GLU A 6 -2.37 20.28 -11.33
C GLU A 6 -3.59 20.20 -12.24
N LYS A 7 -3.89 21.31 -12.92
CA LYS A 7 -5.02 21.40 -13.86
C LYS A 7 -4.54 20.99 -15.25
N VAL A 8 -4.57 19.68 -15.49
CA VAL A 8 -4.17 19.04 -16.76
C VAL A 8 -5.37 18.41 -17.47
N ASP A 9 -5.18 18.03 -18.73
CA ASP A 9 -6.17 17.26 -19.48
C ASP A 9 -6.39 15.89 -18.83
N LEU A 10 -7.65 15.46 -18.77
CA LEU A 10 -8.04 14.19 -18.15
C LEU A 10 -8.23 13.11 -19.22
N TYR A 11 -7.36 12.10 -19.19
CA TYR A 11 -7.42 10.96 -20.10
C TYR A 11 -8.02 9.73 -19.42
N ARG A 12 -9.19 9.86 -18.79
CA ARG A 12 -9.82 8.77 -18.04
C ARG A 12 -11.31 8.58 -18.39
N PRO A 13 -11.76 7.33 -18.65
CA PRO A 13 -13.14 7.06 -19.02
C PRO A 13 -14.10 7.19 -17.83
N LYS A 14 -13.68 6.85 -16.59
CA LYS A 14 -14.51 6.95 -15.38
C LYS A 14 -13.98 8.03 -14.44
N LEU A 15 -14.54 9.23 -14.55
CA LEU A 15 -14.09 10.41 -13.81
C LEU A 15 -13.97 10.22 -12.28
N HIS A 16 -14.92 9.49 -11.68
CA HIS A 16 -15.02 9.33 -10.22
C HIS A 16 -14.23 8.15 -9.64
N TYR A 17 -13.79 7.21 -10.46
CA TYR A 17 -13.02 6.06 -9.99
C TYR A 17 -11.56 6.17 -10.41
N ASP A 18 -11.29 6.45 -11.67
CA ASP A 18 -9.94 6.37 -12.26
C ASP A 18 -8.98 7.48 -11.78
N TRP A 19 -9.40 8.34 -10.84
CA TRP A 19 -8.55 9.40 -10.29
C TRP A 19 -7.37 8.86 -9.49
N HIS A 20 -7.49 7.69 -8.88
CA HIS A 20 -6.39 7.10 -8.13
C HIS A 20 -5.34 6.47 -9.04
N TRP A 21 -5.65 6.24 -10.32
CA TRP A 21 -4.70 5.69 -11.29
C TRP A 21 -3.73 6.71 -11.89
N ASP A 22 -3.72 7.95 -11.38
CA ASP A 22 -2.87 9.04 -11.82
C ASP A 22 -2.16 9.69 -10.62
N PHE A 23 -0.83 9.72 -10.60
CA PHE A 23 -0.01 10.36 -9.57
C PHE A 23 -0.33 11.83 -9.35
N ASN A 24 -0.90 12.53 -10.34
CA ASN A 24 -1.38 13.89 -10.15
C ASN A 24 -2.58 13.95 -9.20
N THR A 25 -3.48 12.96 -9.23
CA THR A 25 -4.72 12.97 -8.44
C THR A 25 -4.84 11.89 -7.37
N GLY A 26 -3.95 10.90 -7.35
CA GLY A 26 -3.90 9.82 -6.36
C GLY A 26 -2.58 9.05 -6.39
N ASN A 27 -2.59 7.80 -5.94
CA ASN A 27 -1.39 7.01 -5.65
C ASN A 27 -1.61 5.50 -5.80
N GLY A 28 -2.45 5.10 -6.76
CA GLY A 28 -2.79 3.71 -7.05
C GLY A 28 -3.68 3.09 -5.99
N ASP A 29 -3.84 1.77 -6.08
CA ASP A 29 -4.70 1.03 -5.16
C ASP A 29 -4.16 1.02 -3.72
N MET A 30 -2.84 1.15 -3.54
CA MET A 30 -2.23 1.25 -2.22
C MET A 30 -2.79 2.41 -1.39
N GLY A 31 -3.05 3.57 -1.98
CA GLY A 31 -3.67 4.70 -1.26
C GLY A 31 -5.19 4.81 -1.40
N ASN A 32 -5.81 4.14 -2.38
CA ASN A 32 -7.26 4.12 -2.55
C ASN A 32 -7.94 3.11 -1.60
N GLN A 33 -7.63 1.83 -1.74
CA GLN A 33 -8.18 0.76 -0.89
C GLN A 33 -7.16 0.27 0.13
N GLY A 34 -5.88 0.22 -0.25
CA GLY A 34 -4.83 -0.39 0.54
C GLY A 34 -4.58 0.27 1.89
N ILE A 35 -4.92 1.55 2.05
CA ILE A 35 -4.82 2.26 3.32
C ILE A 35 -5.54 1.55 4.47
N HIS A 36 -6.68 0.89 4.20
CA HIS A 36 -7.42 0.18 5.23
C HIS A 36 -6.65 -1.04 5.74
N GLN A 37 -6.04 -1.82 4.84
CA GLN A 37 -5.23 -2.98 5.22
C GLN A 37 -3.88 -2.57 5.79
N MET A 38 -3.30 -1.47 5.30
CA MET A 38 -2.08 -0.87 5.86
C MET A 38 -2.27 -0.50 7.32
N ASP A 39 -3.39 0.15 7.66
CA ASP A 39 -3.72 0.55 9.03
C ASP A 39 -3.90 -0.66 9.96
N ILE A 40 -4.67 -1.67 9.52
CA ILE A 40 -4.85 -2.91 10.29
C ILE A 40 -3.50 -3.62 10.51
N ALA A 41 -2.67 -3.74 9.46
CA ALA A 41 -1.38 -4.41 9.56
C ALA A 41 -0.42 -3.67 10.50
N ARG A 42 -0.34 -2.34 10.41
CA ARG A 42 0.44 -1.51 11.35
C ARG A 42 -0.07 -1.67 12.79
N TRP A 43 -1.39 -1.74 12.97
CA TRP A 43 -1.98 -1.93 14.30
C TRP A 43 -1.61 -3.28 14.91
N PHE A 44 -1.56 -4.36 14.13
CA PHE A 44 -1.06 -5.66 14.59
C PHE A 44 0.41 -5.63 15.00
N LEU A 45 1.25 -4.85 14.30
CA LEU A 45 2.65 -4.68 14.66
C LEU A 45 2.83 -3.78 15.89
N GLY A 46 1.83 -2.98 16.25
CA GLY A 46 1.92 -2.02 17.35
C GLY A 46 2.82 -0.81 17.04
N GLU A 47 3.11 -0.58 15.76
CA GLU A 47 4.04 0.45 15.31
C GLU A 47 3.39 1.85 15.35
N GLN A 48 4.07 2.78 16.03
CA GLN A 48 3.58 4.15 16.28
C GLN A 48 4.40 5.21 15.54
N GLU A 49 5.23 4.78 14.59
CA GLU A 49 6.09 5.63 13.77
C GLU A 49 6.13 5.11 12.33
N LEU A 50 6.63 5.93 11.40
CA LEU A 50 6.89 5.47 10.04
C LEU A 50 7.99 4.40 10.04
N SER A 51 7.90 3.50 9.06
CA SER A 51 8.93 2.49 8.88
C SER A 51 10.29 3.14 8.61
N PRO A 52 11.36 2.74 9.31
CA PRO A 52 12.68 3.34 9.15
C PRO A 52 13.30 3.01 7.79
N ARG A 53 12.72 2.06 7.04
CA ARG A 53 13.20 1.63 5.73
C ARG A 53 12.06 1.19 4.82
N VAL A 54 12.08 1.62 3.56
CA VAL A 54 11.07 1.24 2.57
C VAL A 54 11.66 0.94 1.19
N MET A 55 11.08 -0.02 0.47
CA MET A 55 11.35 -0.28 -0.96
C MET A 55 10.05 -0.67 -1.67
N SER A 56 9.94 -0.32 -2.97
CA SER A 56 8.85 -0.78 -3.83
C SER A 56 9.36 -1.49 -5.08
N ILE A 57 8.66 -2.55 -5.50
CA ILE A 57 8.82 -3.23 -6.79
C ILE A 57 7.44 -3.38 -7.42
N GLY A 58 7.24 -2.97 -8.67
CA GLY A 58 5.95 -3.13 -9.35
C GLY A 58 5.78 -2.27 -10.58
N GLY A 59 4.55 -2.06 -11.03
CA GLY A 59 4.27 -1.20 -12.18
C GLY A 59 2.81 -1.19 -12.63
N ARG A 60 2.57 -0.51 -13.76
CA ARG A 60 1.33 -0.58 -14.53
C ARG A 60 1.44 -1.75 -15.51
N LEU A 61 1.08 -2.94 -15.06
CA LEU A 61 1.36 -4.22 -15.71
C LEU A 61 0.09 -4.90 -16.19
N GLY A 62 0.06 -5.26 -17.48
CA GLY A 62 -1.11 -5.87 -18.13
C GLY A 62 -2.20 -4.90 -18.57
N TYR A 63 -1.94 -3.59 -18.46
CA TYR A 63 -2.85 -2.52 -18.89
C TYR A 63 -2.24 -1.72 -20.04
N ASP A 64 -3.06 -1.40 -21.04
CA ASP A 64 -2.81 -0.37 -22.04
C ASP A 64 -3.83 0.76 -21.81
N ASP A 65 -3.47 1.70 -20.95
CA ASP A 65 -4.31 2.83 -20.58
C ASP A 65 -3.48 4.05 -20.17
N ALA A 66 -4.17 5.13 -19.78
CA ALA A 66 -3.53 6.37 -19.36
C ALA A 66 -3.09 6.40 -17.88
N GLY A 67 -3.23 5.28 -17.16
CA GLY A 67 -2.84 5.21 -15.75
C GLY A 67 -1.33 5.18 -15.60
N ASN A 68 -0.80 5.93 -14.62
CA ASN A 68 0.64 6.02 -14.37
C ASN A 68 1.05 5.52 -12.97
N THR A 69 0.09 5.19 -12.11
CA THR A 69 0.34 4.53 -10.81
C THR A 69 0.27 3.01 -10.97
N PRO A 70 1.01 2.25 -10.14
CA PRO A 70 1.06 0.80 -10.28
C PRO A 70 -0.27 0.11 -9.92
N ASN A 71 -0.70 -0.86 -10.74
CA ASN A 71 -1.80 -1.78 -10.41
C ASN A 71 -1.29 -3.07 -9.77
N THR A 72 -0.02 -3.41 -9.98
CA THR A 72 0.62 -4.57 -9.35
C THR A 72 1.89 -4.09 -8.66
N GLN A 73 1.98 -4.26 -7.34
CA GLN A 73 3.03 -3.66 -6.52
C GLN A 73 3.31 -4.51 -5.28
N VAL A 74 4.58 -4.66 -4.93
CA VAL A 74 5.05 -5.08 -3.63
C VAL A 74 5.74 -3.88 -2.99
N VAL A 75 5.37 -3.55 -1.75
CA VAL A 75 6.06 -2.56 -0.93
C VAL A 75 6.51 -3.23 0.35
N TYR A 76 7.79 -3.08 0.68
CA TYR A 76 8.39 -3.62 1.90
C TYR A 76 8.69 -2.48 2.85
N HIS A 77 8.14 -2.53 4.06
CA HIS A 77 8.44 -1.66 5.18
C HIS A 77 9.22 -2.45 6.23
N GLY A 78 10.48 -2.09 6.42
CA GLY A 78 11.43 -2.77 7.30
C GLY A 78 11.40 -2.23 8.72
N TYR A 79 10.37 -2.58 9.50
CA TYR A 79 10.38 -2.39 10.95
C TYR A 79 11.32 -3.41 11.63
N GLU A 80 11.83 -3.05 12.81
CA GLU A 80 12.76 -3.90 13.57
C GLU A 80 12.08 -5.17 14.10
N ALA A 81 10.86 -5.05 14.61
CA ALA A 81 10.14 -6.16 15.22
C ALA A 81 9.71 -7.21 14.18
N ALA A 82 9.05 -6.77 13.11
CA ALA A 82 8.71 -7.58 11.95
C ALA A 82 8.38 -6.68 10.75
N PRO A 83 8.72 -7.07 9.52
CA PRO A 83 8.41 -6.26 8.35
C PRO A 83 6.91 -6.25 8.05
N LEU A 84 6.44 -5.13 7.50
CA LEU A 84 5.12 -5.01 6.88
C LEU A 84 5.31 -5.07 5.36
N ILE A 85 4.70 -6.07 4.71
CA ILE A 85 4.76 -6.23 3.25
C ILE A 85 3.37 -6.02 2.67
N PHE A 86 3.24 -5.04 1.79
CA PHE A 86 1.99 -4.73 1.11
C PHE A 86 2.03 -5.25 -0.33
N GLU A 87 1.07 -6.11 -0.68
CA GLU A 87 0.94 -6.67 -2.03
C GLU A 87 -0.36 -6.20 -2.69
N THR A 88 -0.24 -5.50 -3.82
CA THR A 88 -1.35 -5.19 -4.72
C THR A 88 -1.28 -6.10 -5.94
N ARG A 89 -2.37 -6.79 -6.25
CA ARG A 89 -2.52 -7.67 -7.42
C ARG A 89 -3.72 -7.22 -8.26
N GLY A 90 -3.50 -6.23 -9.10
CA GLY A 90 -4.56 -5.57 -9.88
C GLY A 90 -4.89 -6.28 -11.20
N LEU A 91 -4.88 -7.61 -11.26
CA LEU A 91 -5.33 -8.42 -12.41
C LEU A 91 -6.23 -9.56 -11.88
N PRO A 92 -7.08 -10.18 -12.70
CA PRO A 92 -7.85 -11.35 -12.25
C PRO A 92 -6.92 -12.53 -11.97
N SER A 93 -7.46 -13.59 -11.40
CA SER A 93 -6.68 -14.77 -10.99
C SER A 93 -5.86 -15.41 -12.12
N LYS A 94 -6.34 -15.34 -13.37
CA LYS A 94 -5.63 -15.80 -14.58
C LYS A 94 -6.32 -15.36 -15.86
N ASP A 95 -5.62 -15.52 -16.98
CA ASP A 95 -6.11 -15.40 -18.36
C ASP A 95 -6.80 -14.05 -18.68
N LEU A 96 -6.57 -13.01 -17.87
CA LEU A 96 -7.31 -11.74 -17.91
C LEU A 96 -8.85 -11.93 -17.81
N ASP A 97 -9.31 -13.03 -17.20
CA ASP A 97 -10.73 -13.35 -17.07
C ASP A 97 -11.35 -12.73 -15.80
N TRP A 98 -11.82 -11.49 -15.97
CA TRP A 98 -12.50 -10.72 -14.94
C TRP A 98 -13.81 -11.35 -14.42
N LYS A 99 -14.37 -12.37 -15.10
CA LYS A 99 -15.60 -13.04 -14.65
C LYS A 99 -15.34 -14.08 -13.56
N ASN A 100 -14.12 -14.63 -13.51
CA ASN A 100 -13.73 -15.68 -12.58
C ASN A 100 -13.05 -15.16 -11.30
N GLY A 101 -13.05 -13.83 -11.12
CA GLY A 101 -12.66 -13.18 -9.88
C GLY A 101 -11.15 -12.91 -9.74
N MET A 102 -10.82 -12.23 -8.65
CA MET A 102 -9.45 -11.83 -8.30
C MET A 102 -8.67 -12.98 -7.67
N ASP A 103 -7.35 -12.90 -7.81
CA ASP A 103 -6.41 -13.72 -7.06
C ASP A 103 -6.61 -13.58 -5.54
N ASN A 104 -6.22 -14.60 -4.78
CA ASN A 104 -6.32 -14.60 -3.32
C ASN A 104 -5.09 -15.25 -2.67
N TYR A 105 -4.79 -14.83 -1.44
CA TYR A 105 -3.74 -15.42 -0.63
C TYR A 105 -4.35 -15.91 0.69
N ARG A 106 -4.16 -17.21 0.98
CA ARG A 106 -4.75 -17.88 2.16
C ARG A 106 -6.26 -17.65 2.32
N GLY A 107 -7.00 -17.66 1.20
CA GLY A 107 -8.45 -17.49 1.18
C GLY A 107 -8.93 -16.03 1.29
N SER A 108 -8.03 -15.04 1.21
CA SER A 108 -8.36 -13.62 1.24
C SER A 108 -7.94 -12.92 -0.05
N GLN A 109 -8.87 -12.21 -0.70
CA GLN A 109 -8.60 -11.33 -1.85
C GLN A 109 -8.14 -9.94 -1.41
N ILE A 110 -8.73 -9.44 -0.33
CA ILE A 110 -8.39 -8.18 0.33
C ILE A 110 -8.35 -8.49 1.82
N GLY A 111 -7.18 -8.31 2.45
CA GLY A 111 -7.03 -8.62 3.86
C GLY A 111 -5.62 -8.48 4.36
N VAL A 112 -5.44 -8.80 5.64
CA VAL A 112 -4.15 -8.82 6.34
C VAL A 112 -3.86 -10.23 6.81
N ILE A 113 -2.62 -10.68 6.58
CA ILE A 113 -2.10 -11.93 7.12
C ILE A 113 -1.00 -11.59 8.11
N VAL A 114 -1.16 -11.99 9.36
CA VAL A 114 -0.15 -11.83 10.42
C VAL A 114 0.50 -13.18 10.61
N GLN A 115 1.75 -13.33 10.16
CA GLN A 115 2.50 -14.57 10.32
C GLN A 115 3.23 -14.57 11.66
N CYS A 116 3.02 -15.63 12.45
CA CYS A 116 3.66 -15.84 13.74
C CYS A 116 4.44 -17.18 13.73
N GLU A 117 5.16 -17.49 14.80
CA GLU A 117 5.96 -18.73 14.92
C GLU A 117 5.09 -20.00 14.97
N GLU A 118 3.97 -19.94 15.71
CA GLU A 118 3.10 -21.10 15.97
C GLU A 118 1.82 -21.13 15.10
N GLY A 119 1.70 -20.19 14.16
CA GLY A 119 0.50 -20.06 13.35
C GLY A 119 0.39 -18.71 12.66
N TYR A 120 -0.84 -18.33 12.29
CA TYR A 120 -1.10 -17.07 11.62
C TYR A 120 -2.51 -16.55 11.88
N VAL A 121 -2.69 -15.24 11.76
CA VAL A 121 -4.02 -14.60 11.77
C VAL A 121 -4.38 -14.16 10.35
N VAL A 122 -5.60 -14.48 9.93
CA VAL A 122 -6.21 -13.97 8.69
C VAL A 122 -7.28 -12.95 9.06
N VAL A 123 -7.18 -11.75 8.50
CA VAL A 123 -8.17 -10.67 8.62
C VAL A 123 -8.74 -10.40 7.23
N PRO A 124 -9.79 -11.15 6.81
CA PRO A 124 -10.30 -11.07 5.44
C PRO A 124 -11.34 -9.95 5.24
N SER A 125 -11.69 -9.21 6.30
CA SER A 125 -12.66 -8.12 6.25
C SER A 125 -12.47 -7.15 7.40
N TYR A 126 -13.22 -6.05 7.41
CA TYR A 126 -13.23 -5.07 8.51
C TYR A 126 -13.89 -5.56 9.80
N THR A 127 -14.53 -6.74 9.77
CA THR A 127 -15.40 -7.19 10.86
C THR A 127 -15.09 -8.58 11.38
N GLY A 128 -14.02 -9.21 10.90
CA GLY A 128 -13.65 -10.55 11.31
C GLY A 128 -12.15 -10.81 11.21
N ALA A 129 -11.65 -11.61 12.13
CA ALA A 129 -10.30 -12.15 12.13
C ALA A 129 -10.33 -13.59 12.62
N THR A 130 -9.46 -14.45 12.12
CA THR A 130 -9.34 -15.84 12.55
C THR A 130 -7.87 -16.21 12.70
N ALA A 131 -7.50 -16.73 13.87
CA ALA A 131 -6.20 -17.32 14.14
C ALA A 131 -6.23 -18.82 13.83
N TYR A 132 -5.16 -19.28 13.19
CA TYR A 132 -4.92 -20.66 12.83
C TYR A 132 -3.58 -21.11 13.41
N ASP A 133 -3.47 -22.39 13.77
CA ASP A 133 -2.18 -23.01 14.05
C ASP A 133 -1.43 -23.36 12.74
N ASN A 134 -0.22 -23.89 12.86
CA ASN A 134 0.60 -24.30 11.70
C ASN A 134 0.01 -25.46 10.89
N ASP A 135 -0.93 -26.23 11.45
CA ASP A 135 -1.65 -27.31 10.76
C ASP A 135 -2.93 -26.79 10.05
N GLY A 136 -3.24 -25.50 10.18
CA GLY A 136 -4.42 -24.86 9.60
C GLY A 136 -5.70 -25.06 10.40
N ASN A 137 -5.61 -25.54 11.64
CA ASN A 137 -6.79 -25.63 12.52
C ASN A 137 -7.11 -24.26 13.11
N VAL A 138 -8.39 -23.95 13.24
CA VAL A 138 -8.85 -22.72 13.90
C VAL A 138 -8.49 -22.77 15.38
N VAL A 139 -7.65 -21.84 15.81
CA VAL A 139 -7.34 -21.62 17.24
C VAL A 139 -8.40 -20.71 17.85
N GLN A 140 -8.71 -19.61 17.18
CA GLN A 140 -9.67 -18.61 17.65
C GLN A 140 -10.25 -17.80 16.50
N ALA A 141 -11.49 -17.35 16.64
CA ALA A 141 -12.11 -16.42 15.69
C ALA A 141 -12.72 -15.24 16.45
N TRP A 142 -12.57 -14.05 15.88
CA TRP A 142 -13.12 -12.80 16.37
C TRP A 142 -14.10 -12.22 15.34
N LYS A 143 -15.14 -11.59 15.86
CA LYS A 143 -16.04 -10.73 15.08
C LYS A 143 -16.21 -9.42 15.81
N GLY A 144 -16.16 -8.32 15.08
CA GLY A 144 -16.23 -6.98 15.64
C GLY A 144 -16.64 -5.97 14.58
N GLY A 145 -16.93 -4.76 14.99
CA GLY A 145 -17.29 -3.66 14.10
C GLY A 145 -17.57 -2.42 14.93
N GLY A 146 -17.79 -1.30 14.26
CA GLY A 146 -18.06 -0.04 14.96
C GLY A 146 -18.80 0.95 14.08
N ASP A 147 -19.42 1.92 14.75
CA ASP A 147 -19.97 3.10 14.09
C ASP A 147 -18.93 4.23 14.14
N HIS A 148 -18.07 4.28 13.12
CA HIS A 148 -17.02 5.31 13.01
C HIS A 148 -17.61 6.72 12.98
N PHE A 149 -18.75 6.91 12.32
CA PHE A 149 -19.38 8.22 12.23
C PHE A 149 -20.00 8.64 13.57
N GLY A 150 -20.67 7.70 14.25
CA GLY A 150 -21.16 7.90 15.62
C GLY A 150 -20.04 8.23 16.60
N ASN A 151 -18.89 7.54 16.52
CA ASN A 151 -17.72 7.83 17.36
C ASN A 151 -17.16 9.23 17.08
N PHE A 152 -17.03 9.63 15.82
CA PHE A 152 -16.62 10.99 15.45
C PHE A 152 -17.57 12.06 16.02
N LEU A 153 -18.89 11.87 15.85
CA LEU A 153 -19.88 12.80 16.41
C LEU A 153 -19.82 12.85 17.95
N SER A 154 -19.55 11.73 18.61
CA SER A 154 -19.33 11.68 20.05
C SER A 154 -18.11 12.52 20.45
N GLY A 155 -16.96 12.30 19.80
CA GLY A 155 -15.73 13.05 20.06
C GLY A 155 -15.89 14.56 19.83
N VAL A 156 -16.63 14.98 18.80
CA VAL A 156 -16.96 16.41 18.57
C VAL A 156 -17.79 16.98 19.72
N ARG A 157 -18.77 16.22 20.24
CA ARG A 157 -19.65 16.66 21.33
C ARG A 157 -18.90 16.76 22.66
N THR A 158 -18.09 15.77 22.99
CA THR A 158 -17.38 15.70 24.27
C THR A 158 -16.13 16.56 24.27
N LYS A 159 -15.51 16.76 23.10
CA LYS A 159 -14.23 17.46 22.92
C LYS A 159 -13.10 16.82 23.72
N LYS A 160 -13.19 15.51 23.93
CA LYS A 160 -12.19 14.70 24.61
C LYS A 160 -11.53 13.77 23.61
N LEU A 161 -10.21 13.76 23.64
CA LEU A 161 -9.43 12.94 22.71
C LEU A 161 -9.63 11.46 23.00
N GLU A 162 -9.68 11.10 24.29
CA GLU A 162 -9.86 9.73 24.78
C GLU A 162 -11.20 9.08 24.37
N ASP A 163 -12.15 9.85 23.84
CA ASP A 163 -13.43 9.33 23.34
C ASP A 163 -13.35 8.92 21.86
N LEU A 164 -12.26 9.23 21.14
CA LEU A 164 -12.04 8.82 19.75
C LEU A 164 -11.37 7.45 19.69
N ASN A 165 -11.89 6.57 18.82
CA ASN A 165 -11.30 5.25 18.58
C ASN A 165 -10.11 5.30 17.60
N GLY A 166 -9.96 6.40 16.86
CA GLY A 166 -8.91 6.60 15.87
C GLY A 166 -8.56 8.07 15.77
N GLU A 167 -7.42 8.44 16.35
CA GLU A 167 -6.92 9.81 16.32
C GLU A 167 -6.34 10.17 14.95
N ILE A 168 -6.18 11.46 14.67
CA ILE A 168 -5.63 11.93 13.39
C ILE A 168 -4.20 11.41 13.14
N LEU A 169 -3.43 11.18 14.21
CA LEU A 169 -2.07 10.65 14.11
C LEU A 169 -2.08 9.22 13.52
N GLU A 170 -3.03 8.38 13.90
CA GLU A 170 -3.17 7.02 13.34
C GLU A 170 -3.45 7.09 11.83
N GLY A 171 -4.37 7.98 11.43
CA GLY A 171 -4.67 8.24 10.02
C GLY A 171 -3.46 8.77 9.24
N HIS A 172 -2.66 9.64 9.85
CA HIS A 172 -1.41 10.16 9.28
C HIS A 172 -0.39 9.05 9.06
N LEU A 173 -0.04 8.29 10.10
CA LEU A 173 0.99 7.25 10.03
C LEU A 173 0.65 6.20 8.97
N SER A 174 -0.58 5.67 8.98
CA SER A 174 -1.00 4.67 8.01
C SER A 174 -1.02 5.22 6.58
N SER A 175 -1.44 6.48 6.38
CA SER A 175 -1.44 7.10 5.04
C SER A 175 -0.02 7.38 4.53
N ALA A 176 0.86 7.83 5.43
CA ALA A 176 2.25 8.11 5.14
C ALA A 176 3.01 6.84 4.74
N LEU A 177 2.71 5.67 5.31
CA LEU A 177 3.28 4.39 4.84
C LEU A 177 2.96 4.14 3.36
N CYS A 178 1.71 4.32 2.93
CA CYS A 178 1.34 4.23 1.52
C CYS A 178 2.12 5.25 0.67
N HIS A 179 2.29 6.49 1.15
CA HIS A 179 3.04 7.52 0.42
C HIS A 179 4.52 7.20 0.29
N THR A 180 5.17 6.70 1.33
CA THR A 180 6.61 6.37 1.30
C THR A 180 6.91 5.21 0.34
N GLY A 181 6.02 4.21 0.26
CA GLY A 181 6.07 3.17 -0.77
C GLY A 181 5.92 3.73 -2.19
N ALA A 182 5.00 4.67 -2.39
CA ALA A 182 4.81 5.34 -3.67
C ALA A 182 6.02 6.21 -4.04
N ILE A 183 6.68 6.85 -3.08
CA ILE A 183 7.90 7.64 -3.30
C ILE A 183 9.04 6.76 -3.78
N SER A 184 9.31 5.63 -3.11
CA SER A 184 10.31 4.65 -3.57
C SER A 184 10.02 4.23 -5.02
N HIS A 185 8.76 3.93 -5.34
CA HIS A 185 8.36 3.58 -6.70
C HIS A 185 8.63 4.70 -7.72
N ARG A 186 8.25 5.95 -7.40
CA ARG A 186 8.32 7.08 -8.34
C ARG A 186 9.74 7.49 -8.72
N ILE A 187 10.71 7.26 -7.86
CA ILE A 187 12.14 7.51 -8.15
C ILE A 187 12.87 6.24 -8.62
N GLY A 188 12.13 5.15 -8.82
CA GLY A 188 12.67 3.88 -9.27
C GLY A 188 13.06 3.86 -10.74
N GLN A 189 13.67 2.75 -11.15
CA GLN A 189 14.12 2.52 -12.53
C GLN A 189 13.39 1.33 -13.13
N LEU A 190 13.11 1.41 -14.43
CA LEU A 190 12.58 0.27 -15.18
C LEU A 190 13.63 -0.81 -15.32
N GLN A 191 13.23 -2.03 -14.97
CA GLN A 191 14.04 -3.23 -14.97
C GLN A 191 13.25 -4.40 -15.56
N THR A 192 13.97 -5.40 -16.06
CA THR A 192 13.36 -6.70 -16.40
C THR A 192 13.01 -7.46 -15.12
N GLY A 193 12.15 -8.46 -15.21
CA GLY A 193 11.82 -9.34 -14.10
C GLY A 193 13.04 -10.05 -13.50
N ALA A 194 14.03 -10.40 -14.33
CA ALA A 194 15.27 -11.02 -13.87
C ALA A 194 16.15 -10.04 -13.06
N GLN A 195 16.21 -8.77 -13.47
CA GLN A 195 16.92 -7.72 -12.73
C GLN A 195 16.21 -7.43 -11.39
N ALA A 196 14.88 -7.28 -11.41
CA ALA A 196 14.08 -7.09 -10.19
C ALA A 196 14.21 -8.27 -9.20
N ALA A 197 14.26 -9.51 -9.70
CA ALA A 197 14.52 -10.69 -8.87
C ALA A 197 15.88 -10.62 -8.17
N ALA A 198 16.91 -10.09 -8.85
CA ALA A 198 18.24 -9.96 -8.28
C ALA A 198 18.28 -8.94 -7.13
N GLU A 199 17.52 -7.85 -7.23
CA GLU A 199 17.36 -6.82 -6.18
C GLU A 199 16.64 -7.39 -4.94
N ALA A 200 15.65 -8.27 -5.14
CA ALA A 200 14.91 -8.90 -4.05
C ALA A 200 15.70 -10.00 -3.31
N LYS A 201 16.68 -10.63 -3.96
CA LYS A 201 17.38 -11.85 -3.49
C LYS A 201 18.04 -11.72 -2.10
N GLY A 202 18.40 -10.51 -1.68
CA GLY A 202 19.01 -10.28 -0.35
C GLY A 202 18.02 -10.30 0.82
N ASN A 203 16.71 -10.46 0.54
CA ASN A 203 15.65 -10.44 1.53
C ASN A 203 14.63 -11.53 1.18
N ASP A 204 14.64 -12.64 1.91
CA ASP A 204 13.83 -13.83 1.60
C ASP A 204 12.33 -13.53 1.53
N LEU A 205 11.83 -12.66 2.40
CA LEU A 205 10.41 -12.28 2.42
C LEU A 205 10.04 -11.41 1.22
N LEU A 206 10.90 -10.47 0.84
CA LEU A 206 10.70 -9.68 -0.37
C LEU A 206 10.79 -10.55 -1.63
N ALA A 207 11.74 -11.48 -1.67
CA ALA A 207 11.91 -12.43 -2.77
C ALA A 207 10.68 -13.34 -2.93
N ASP A 208 10.11 -13.83 -1.82
CA ASP A 208 8.90 -14.63 -1.81
C ASP A 208 7.67 -13.83 -2.29
N SER A 209 7.47 -12.60 -1.81
CA SER A 209 6.43 -11.68 -2.34
C SER A 209 6.62 -11.36 -3.81
N PHE A 210 7.86 -11.13 -4.26
CA PHE A 210 8.15 -10.89 -5.67
C PHE A 210 7.88 -12.13 -6.53
N SER A 211 8.20 -13.33 -6.04
CA SER A 211 7.87 -14.59 -6.73
C SER A 211 6.36 -14.71 -6.95
N ARG A 212 5.55 -14.39 -5.93
CA ARG A 212 4.07 -14.38 -6.09
C ARG A 212 3.60 -13.33 -7.09
N MET A 213 4.24 -12.16 -7.14
CA MET A 213 3.96 -11.16 -8.18
C MET A 213 4.24 -11.75 -9.57
N VAL A 214 5.38 -12.42 -9.75
CA VAL A 214 5.75 -13.04 -11.04
C VAL A 214 4.75 -14.11 -11.44
N ASP A 215 4.34 -14.98 -10.52
CA ASP A 215 3.32 -16.01 -10.76
C ASP A 215 1.98 -15.39 -11.17
N HIS A 216 1.55 -14.33 -10.47
CA HIS A 216 0.34 -13.57 -10.78
C HIS A 216 0.36 -12.95 -12.19
N LEU A 217 1.49 -12.36 -12.58
CA LEU A 217 1.68 -11.80 -13.92
C LEU A 217 1.71 -12.88 -15.00
N GLY A 218 2.41 -13.99 -14.73
CA GLY A 218 2.49 -15.14 -15.62
C GLY A 218 1.13 -15.80 -15.85
N ALA A 219 0.31 -15.93 -14.81
CA ALA A 219 -1.06 -16.44 -14.89
C ALA A 219 -1.95 -15.57 -15.80
N ASN A 220 -1.61 -14.31 -15.99
CA ASN A 220 -2.31 -13.37 -16.86
C ASN A 220 -1.61 -13.10 -18.20
N GLY A 221 -0.56 -13.86 -18.53
CA GLY A 221 0.17 -13.71 -19.79
C GLY A 221 0.94 -12.39 -19.91
N VAL A 222 1.26 -11.74 -18.80
CA VAL A 222 2.02 -10.47 -18.79
C VAL A 222 3.52 -10.77 -18.79
N ALA A 223 4.20 -10.40 -19.88
CA ALA A 223 5.62 -10.62 -20.04
C ALA A 223 6.46 -9.55 -19.30
N ILE A 224 7.58 -10.00 -18.71
CA ILE A 224 8.52 -9.17 -17.94
C ILE A 224 9.99 -9.41 -18.35
N ASP A 225 10.19 -9.96 -19.55
CA ASP A 225 11.52 -10.20 -20.15
C ASP A 225 12.18 -8.91 -20.66
N SER A 226 11.38 -7.89 -20.96
CA SER A 226 11.82 -6.52 -21.26
C SER A 226 11.59 -5.58 -20.05
N PRO A 227 12.27 -4.41 -19.99
CA PRO A 227 12.10 -3.49 -18.87
C PRO A 227 10.67 -2.98 -18.72
N SER A 228 9.94 -3.52 -17.74
CA SER A 228 8.54 -3.19 -17.45
C SER A 228 8.24 -3.07 -15.95
N ILE A 229 9.14 -3.58 -15.09
CA ILE A 229 9.03 -3.49 -13.63
C ILE A 229 9.80 -2.28 -13.15
N THR A 230 9.14 -1.35 -12.46
CA THR A 230 9.81 -0.28 -11.72
C THR A 230 10.34 -0.83 -10.41
N VAL A 231 11.65 -0.76 -10.21
CA VAL A 231 12.31 -1.06 -8.94
C VAL A 231 12.74 0.26 -8.29
N GLY A 232 12.09 0.58 -7.18
CA GLY A 232 12.45 1.71 -6.33
C GLY A 232 13.71 1.44 -5.53
N PRO A 233 14.51 2.46 -5.19
CA PRO A 233 15.63 2.26 -4.29
C PRO A 233 15.12 1.92 -2.88
N TRP A 234 15.97 1.27 -2.10
CA TRP A 234 15.83 1.27 -0.66
C TRP A 234 15.99 2.69 -0.14
N LEU A 235 15.00 3.14 0.62
CA LEU A 235 14.98 4.45 1.25
C LEU A 235 15.02 4.29 2.76
N GLU A 236 16.02 4.92 3.40
CA GLU A 236 16.10 5.04 4.85
C GLU A 236 15.33 6.29 5.28
N MET A 237 14.53 6.18 6.33
CA MET A 237 13.64 7.20 6.88
C MET A 237 14.05 7.48 8.33
N ASP A 238 14.15 8.75 8.71
CA ASP A 238 14.13 9.14 10.10
C ASP A 238 12.66 9.29 10.57
N PRO A 239 12.14 8.38 11.40
CA PRO A 239 10.73 8.40 11.79
C PRO A 239 10.37 9.61 12.66
N LYS A 240 11.35 10.29 13.28
CA LYS A 240 11.11 11.46 14.13
C LYS A 240 10.93 12.73 13.33
N THR A 241 11.68 12.87 12.24
CA THR A 241 11.57 14.03 11.35
C THR A 241 10.70 13.77 10.13
N GLU A 242 10.34 12.50 9.89
CA GLU A 242 9.61 12.01 8.72
C GLU A 242 10.28 12.42 7.40
N ARG A 243 11.62 12.33 7.39
CA ARG A 243 12.44 12.64 6.20
C ARG A 243 13.32 11.47 5.81
N PHE A 244 13.54 11.35 4.51
CA PHE A 244 14.47 10.36 3.96
C PHE A 244 15.92 10.81 4.19
N ILE A 245 16.75 9.90 4.70
CA ILE A 245 18.15 10.16 5.02
C ILE A 245 18.95 10.14 3.73
N GLY A 246 19.58 11.28 3.39
CA GLY A 246 20.50 11.39 2.25
C GLY A 246 19.85 11.22 0.87
N ASN A 247 18.54 11.42 0.75
CA ASN A 247 17.83 11.29 -0.52
C ASN A 247 16.93 12.51 -0.82
N ASP A 248 17.49 13.50 -1.50
CA ASP A 248 16.78 14.74 -1.82
C ASP A 248 15.62 14.50 -2.80
N ALA A 249 15.80 13.64 -3.79
CA ALA A 249 14.74 13.30 -4.76
C ALA A 249 13.51 12.67 -4.09
N ALA A 250 13.71 11.82 -3.08
CA ALA A 250 12.62 11.28 -2.28
C ALA A 250 11.96 12.36 -1.40
N ASN A 251 12.78 13.21 -0.76
CA ASN A 251 12.30 14.30 0.09
C ASN A 251 11.50 15.36 -0.68
N GLU A 252 11.83 15.63 -1.95
CA GLU A 252 11.05 16.52 -2.83
C GLU A 252 9.61 16.03 -3.03
N LEU A 253 9.37 14.72 -2.92
CA LEU A 253 8.07 14.09 -3.09
C LEU A 253 7.26 13.96 -1.79
N LEU A 254 7.81 14.35 -0.62
CA LEU A 254 7.06 14.43 0.64
C LEU A 254 5.99 15.53 0.61
N THR A 255 6.14 16.47 -0.30
CA THR A 255 5.14 17.50 -0.57
C THR A 255 4.92 17.60 -2.08
N ARG A 256 4.05 18.52 -2.50
CA ARG A 256 3.83 18.79 -3.92
C ARG A 256 3.63 20.29 -4.15
N PRO A 257 3.91 20.77 -5.37
CA PRO A 257 3.45 22.09 -5.79
C PRO A 257 1.92 22.15 -5.71
N TYR A 258 1.41 23.00 -4.81
CA TYR A 258 -0.01 23.24 -4.69
C TYR A 258 -0.46 24.27 -5.72
N ARG A 259 -1.59 24.01 -6.40
CA ARG A 259 -2.22 25.02 -7.25
C ARG A 259 -2.57 26.27 -6.44
N GLU A 260 -2.35 27.44 -7.02
CA GLU A 260 -2.68 28.73 -6.40
C GLU A 260 -4.13 28.74 -5.86
N GLY A 261 -4.30 29.24 -4.64
CA GLY A 261 -5.58 29.22 -3.91
C GLY A 261 -5.90 27.92 -3.17
N TYR A 262 -5.09 26.87 -3.32
CA TYR A 262 -5.23 25.56 -2.64
C TYR A 262 -3.98 25.17 -1.85
N VAL A 263 -3.12 26.13 -1.58
CA VAL A 263 -1.87 25.93 -0.83
C VAL A 263 -2.19 25.59 0.61
N VAL A 264 -1.68 24.46 1.09
CA VAL A 264 -1.68 24.16 2.52
C VAL A 264 -0.61 25.04 3.17
N PRO A 265 -0.95 25.90 4.15
CA PRO A 265 0.04 26.72 4.83
C PRO A 265 1.12 25.85 5.45
N SER A 266 2.37 26.33 5.43
CA SER A 266 3.44 25.70 6.20
C SER A 266 3.05 25.64 7.67
N ALA A 267 3.24 24.48 8.30
CA ALA A 267 3.12 24.38 9.75
C ALA A 267 4.15 25.35 10.37
N THR A 268 3.65 26.31 11.15
CA THR A 268 4.45 27.29 11.90
C THR A 268 4.91 26.72 13.22
#